data_AF-A0A1M5N883-F1
#
_entry.id   AF-A0A1M5N883-F1
#
_cell.length_a   1.000
_cell.length_b   1.000
_cell.length_c   1.000
_cell.angle_alpha   90.00
_cell.angle_beta   90.00
_cell.angle_gamma   90.00
#
_symmetry.space_group_name_H-M   'P 1'
#
loop_
_entity.id
_entity.type
_entity.pdbx_description
1 polymer ?
#
loop_
_entity_poly.entity_id
_entity_poly.type
_entity_poly.pdbx_seq_one_letter_code
_entity_poly.pdbx_strand_id
1 'polypeptide(L)'
;MDGKKTTQQKVEQVLDTADQIKAVNEPPFFKDRVLREMAKPIAPKTVHFWLDWFTPKYQVAAIVLFVVLNALALWSYNNQNEQQELQTFAQTYGLSASESESFLN
;
A
#
# COMPACT_ATOMS: atom_id res chain seq x y z
N MET A 1 -30.98 55.96 -36.57
CA MET A 1 -32.06 55.16 -35.96
C MET A 1 -31.91 53.69 -36.33
N ASP A 2 -30.83 53.04 -35.87
CA ASP A 2 -30.47 51.69 -36.38
C ASP A 2 -30.19 50.65 -35.28
N GLY A 3 -29.83 51.07 -34.06
CA GLY A 3 -29.51 50.15 -32.97
C GLY A 3 -30.69 49.39 -32.36
N LYS A 4 -31.94 49.87 -32.51
CA LYS A 4 -33.13 49.18 -31.96
C LYS A 4 -33.61 48.00 -32.81
N LYS A 5 -33.32 47.99 -34.12
CA LYS A 5 -33.77 46.94 -35.05
C LYS A 5 -32.94 45.67 -34.92
N THR A 6 -31.65 45.80 -34.64
CA THR A 6 -30.71 44.67 -34.49
C THR A 6 -30.92 43.88 -33.20
N THR A 7 -31.33 44.53 -32.11
CA THR A 7 -31.64 43.85 -30.84
C THR A 7 -32.92 43.03 -30.96
N GLN A 8 -33.98 43.58 -31.58
CA GLN A 8 -35.25 42.87 -31.78
C GLN A 8 -35.04 41.62 -32.63
N GLN A 9 -34.32 41.72 -33.75
CA GLN A 9 -34.01 40.56 -34.59
C GLN A 9 -33.21 39.47 -33.87
N LYS A 10 -32.28 39.86 -33.01
CA LYS A 10 -31.48 38.90 -32.24
C LYS A 10 -32.29 38.21 -31.14
N VAL A 11 -33.23 38.93 -30.52
CA VAL A 11 -34.18 38.34 -29.56
C VAL A 11 -35.12 37.36 -30.26
N GLU A 12 -35.64 37.73 -31.42
CA GLU A 12 -36.54 36.89 -32.23
C GLU A 12 -35.81 35.63 -32.73
N GLN A 13 -34.54 35.76 -33.14
CA GLN A 13 -33.70 34.63 -33.54
C GLN A 13 -33.40 33.67 -32.38
N VAL A 14 -33.17 34.18 -31.17
CA VAL A 14 -32.94 33.34 -29.98
C VAL A 14 -34.23 32.62 -29.59
N LEU A 15 -35.38 33.29 -29.68
CA LEU A 15 -36.67 32.69 -29.37
C LEU A 15 -37.04 31.60 -30.37
N ASP A 16 -36.82 31.83 -31.67
CA ASP A 16 -37.05 30.84 -32.73
C ASP A 16 -36.07 29.65 -32.63
N THR A 17 -34.82 29.90 -32.25
CA THR A 17 -33.85 28.84 -31.97
C THR A 17 -34.27 28.03 -30.74
N ALA A 18 -34.77 28.67 -29.69
CA ALA A 18 -35.23 27.99 -28.48
C ALA A 18 -36.48 27.14 -28.75
N ASP A 19 -37.40 27.60 -29.60
CA ASP A 19 -38.60 26.86 -30.00
C ASP A 19 -38.28 25.70 -30.96
N GLN A 20 -37.18 25.80 -31.70
CA GLN A 20 -36.64 24.72 -32.54
C GLN A 20 -35.83 23.66 -31.76
N ILE A 21 -35.50 23.89 -30.49
CA ILE A 21 -34.94 22.86 -29.60
C ILE A 21 -36.08 21.89 -29.24
N LYS A 22 -36.40 21.00 -30.17
CA LYS A 22 -37.35 19.92 -29.96
C LYS A 22 -36.85 18.99 -28.85
N ALA A 23 -37.81 18.42 -28.12
CA ALA A 23 -37.56 17.41 -27.10
C ALA A 23 -36.53 16.38 -27.59
N VAL A 24 -35.45 16.23 -26.83
CA VAL A 24 -34.33 15.34 -27.17
C VAL A 24 -34.89 13.94 -27.38
N ASN A 25 -34.63 13.35 -28.54
CA ASN A 25 -34.99 11.99 -28.87
C ASN A 25 -34.10 11.03 -28.05
N GLU A 26 -34.49 10.79 -26.81
CA GLU A 26 -33.82 9.81 -25.96
C GLU A 26 -34.03 8.42 -26.55
N PRO A 27 -32.95 7.60 -26.70
CA PRO A 27 -33.10 6.23 -27.14
C PRO A 27 -34.05 5.48 -26.20
N PRO A 28 -35.00 4.67 -26.71
CA PRO A 28 -36.03 4.02 -25.89
C PRO A 28 -35.48 3.05 -24.83
N PHE A 29 -34.18 2.72 -24.90
CA PHE A 29 -33.48 1.81 -23.99
C PHE A 29 -32.38 2.49 -23.15
N PHE A 30 -32.32 3.83 -23.15
CA PHE A 30 -31.28 4.56 -22.42
C PHE A 30 -31.39 4.31 -20.91
N LYS A 31 -32.60 4.47 -20.36
CA LYS A 31 -32.88 4.21 -18.94
C LYS A 31 -32.45 2.80 -18.53
N ASP A 32 -32.85 1.79 -19.30
CA ASP A 32 -32.53 0.38 -19.00
C ASP A 32 -31.02 0.11 -19.07
N ARG A 33 -30.31 0.73 -20.02
CA ARG A 33 -28.85 0.60 -20.14
C ARG A 33 -28.15 1.20 -18.92
N VAL A 34 -28.59 2.38 -18.48
CA VAL A 34 -28.01 3.06 -17.32
C VAL A 34 -28.31 2.29 -16.03
N LEU A 35 -29.56 1.85 -15.83
CA LEU A 35 -29.95 1.06 -14.67
C LEU A 35 -29.17 -0.26 -14.61
N ARG A 36 -28.99 -0.95 -15.74
CA ARG A 36 -28.18 -2.16 -15.81
C ARG A 36 -26.72 -1.89 -15.48
N GLU A 37 -26.16 -0.77 -15.94
CA GLU A 37 -24.77 -0.41 -15.64
C GLU A 37 -24.56 -0.04 -14.17
N MET A 38 -25.52 0.67 -13.55
CA MET A 38 -25.49 1.00 -12.12
C MET A 38 -25.78 -0.20 -11.21
N ALA A 39 -26.56 -1.17 -11.69
CA ALA A 39 -26.88 -2.39 -10.96
C ALA A 39 -25.79 -3.47 -11.08
N LYS A 40 -24.80 -3.30 -11.97
CA LYS A 40 -23.65 -4.20 -12.01
C LYS A 40 -22.90 -4.06 -10.68
N PRO A 41 -22.69 -5.15 -9.93
CA PRO A 41 -21.80 -5.09 -8.79
C PRO A 41 -20.45 -4.61 -9.31
N ILE A 42 -19.88 -3.60 -8.64
CA ILE A 42 -18.51 -3.17 -8.88
C ILE A 42 -17.67 -4.41 -8.59
N ALA A 43 -17.30 -5.16 -9.65
CA ALA A 43 -16.34 -6.22 -9.51
C ALA A 43 -15.13 -5.58 -8.85
N PRO A 44 -14.64 -6.10 -7.71
CA PRO A 44 -13.42 -5.56 -7.14
C PRO A 44 -12.40 -5.66 -8.26
N LYS A 45 -11.99 -4.52 -8.82
CA LYS A 45 -10.80 -4.47 -9.65
C LYS A 45 -9.74 -5.06 -8.73
N THR A 46 -9.29 -6.26 -9.04
CA THR A 46 -8.18 -6.92 -8.34
C THR A 46 -6.94 -6.15 -8.73
N VAL A 47 -6.82 -4.92 -8.22
CA VAL A 47 -5.58 -4.15 -8.19
C VAL A 47 -4.71 -4.76 -7.10
N HIS A 48 -4.24 -5.98 -7.35
CA HIS A 48 -3.24 -6.65 -6.51
C HIS A 48 -2.01 -7.07 -7.33
N PHE A 49 -1.76 -6.39 -8.45
CA PHE A 49 -0.62 -6.68 -9.33
C PHE A 49 0.75 -6.53 -8.64
N TRP A 50 0.82 -5.87 -7.47
CA TRP A 50 2.05 -5.64 -6.72
C TRP A 50 2.19 -6.55 -5.48
N LEU A 51 1.10 -7.16 -5.01
CA LEU A 51 1.06 -7.99 -3.80
C LEU A 51 0.85 -9.48 -4.09
N ASP A 52 0.65 -9.86 -5.35
CA ASP A 52 0.49 -11.27 -5.75
C ASP A 52 1.72 -12.14 -5.43
N TRP A 53 2.92 -11.53 -5.31
CA TRP A 53 4.13 -12.23 -4.87
C TRP A 53 4.10 -12.61 -3.37
N PHE A 54 3.24 -11.95 -2.58
CA PHE A 54 3.00 -12.28 -1.18
C PHE A 54 1.87 -13.30 -1.02
N THR A 55 1.94 -14.35 -1.84
CA THR A 55 1.02 -15.48 -1.84
C THR A 55 1.08 -16.20 -0.47
N PRO A 56 -0.03 -16.77 0.07
CA PRO A 56 -0.11 -17.29 1.44
C PRO A 56 0.97 -18.31 1.83
N LYS A 57 1.52 -19.03 0.85
CA LYS A 57 2.58 -20.02 1.05
C LYS A 57 3.90 -19.40 1.50
N TYR A 58 4.23 -18.20 1.00
CA TYR A 58 5.46 -17.51 1.36
C TYR A 58 5.36 -16.77 2.70
N GLN A 59 4.14 -16.50 3.17
CA GLN A 59 3.90 -15.87 4.48
C GLN A 59 4.34 -16.78 5.63
N VAL A 60 4.05 -18.09 5.54
CA VAL A 60 4.47 -19.07 6.55
C VAL A 60 5.99 -19.16 6.60
N ALA A 61 6.65 -19.21 5.44
CA ALA A 61 8.11 -19.23 5.37
C ALA A 61 8.73 -17.96 5.98
N ALA A 62 8.15 -16.79 5.73
CA ALA A 62 8.59 -15.53 6.33
C ALA A 62 8.44 -15.51 7.86
N ILE A 63 7.31 -16.02 8.39
CA ILE A 63 7.08 -16.14 9.84
C ILE A 63 8.10 -17.08 10.46
N VAL A 64 8.32 -18.26 9.86
CA VAL A 64 9.32 -19.23 10.33
C VAL A 64 10.72 -18.63 10.32
N LEU A 65 11.10 -17.95 9.23
CA LEU A 65 12.40 -17.26 9.14
C LEU A 65 12.56 -16.21 10.24
N PHE A 66 11.51 -15.42 10.49
CA PHE A 66 11.53 -14.41 11.54
C PHE A 66 11.70 -15.03 12.93
N VAL A 67 10.99 -16.12 13.22
CA VAL A 67 11.12 -16.85 14.49
C VAL A 67 12.54 -17.41 14.67
N VAL A 68 13.11 -18.03 13.63
CA VAL A 68 14.48 -18.58 13.68
C VAL A 68 15.51 -17.47 13.91
N LEU A 69 15.39 -16.33 13.21
CA LEU A 69 16.29 -15.19 13.40
C LEU A 69 16.24 -14.66 14.83
N ASN A 70 15.04 -14.51 15.41
CA ASN A 70 14.89 -14.05 16.79
C ASN A 70 15.43 -15.07 17.79
N ALA A 71 15.22 -16.37 17.55
CA ALA A 71 15.76 -17.42 18.40
C ALA A 71 17.30 -17.45 18.40
N LEU A 72 17.91 -17.31 17.22
CA LEU A 72 19.38 -17.22 17.10
C LEU A 72 19.92 -15.94 17.75
N ALA A 73 19.25 -14.81 17.61
CA ALA A 73 19.63 -13.57 18.25
C ALA A 73 19.61 -13.69 19.77
N LEU A 74 18.54 -14.27 20.34
CA LEU A 74 18.44 -14.51 21.79
C LEU A 74 19.51 -15.49 22.29
N TRP A 75 19.76 -16.57 21.54
CA TRP A 75 20.80 -17.54 21.91
C TRP A 75 22.20 -16.92 21.87
N SER A 76 22.52 -16.16 20.83
CA SER A 76 23.78 -15.44 20.70
C SER A 76 23.95 -14.40 21.81
N TYR A 77 22.90 -13.65 22.14
CA TYR A 77 22.91 -12.66 23.21
C TYR A 77 23.17 -13.30 24.59
N ASN A 78 22.49 -14.40 24.90
CA ASN A 78 22.70 -15.11 26.17
C ASN A 78 24.12 -15.67 26.29
N ASN A 79 24.64 -16.32 25.25
CA ASN A 79 26.01 -16.87 25.28
C ASN A 79 27.07 -15.76 25.46
N GLN A 80 26.90 -14.61 24.79
CA GLN A 80 27.83 -13.49 24.95
C GLN A 80 27.78 -12.91 26.38
N ASN A 81 26.58 -12.83 26.96
CA ASN A 81 26.41 -12.34 28.32
C ASN A 81 27.01 -13.31 29.36
N GLU A 82 26.80 -14.62 29.20
CA GLU A 82 27.43 -15.64 30.05
C GLU A 82 28.95 -15.62 29.97
N GLN A 83 29.52 -15.48 28.77
CA GLN A 83 30.97 -15.35 28.58
C GLN A 83 31.53 -14.08 29.22
N GLN A 84 30.83 -12.94 29.08
CA GLN A 84 31.23 -11.68 29.72
C GLN A 84 31.15 -11.75 31.25
N GLU A 85 30.10 -12.36 31.80
CA GLU A 85 29.94 -12.55 33.24
C GLU A 85 31.04 -13.45 33.81
N LEU A 86 31.34 -14.58 33.14
CA LEU A 86 32.43 -15.47 33.51
C LEU A 86 33.81 -14.80 33.40
N GLN A 87 34.04 -14.01 32.35
CA GLN A 87 35.29 -13.27 32.18
C GLN A 87 35.45 -12.17 33.23
N THR A 88 34.37 -11.46 33.57
CA THR A 88 34.35 -10.43 34.61
C THR A 88 34.57 -11.03 36.00
N PHE A 89 33.94 -12.19 36.28
CA PHE A 89 34.19 -12.96 37.48
C PHE A 89 35.65 -13.40 37.57
N ALA A 90 36.20 -13.97 36.49
CA ALA A 90 37.58 -14.42 36.44
C ALA A 90 38.56 -13.24 36.64
N GLN A 91 38.31 -12.07 36.04
CA GLN A 91 39.13 -10.87 36.25
C GLN A 91 39.02 -10.33 37.68
N THR A 92 37.82 -10.30 38.26
CA THR A 92 37.58 -9.79 39.63
C THR A 92 38.30 -10.63 40.69
N TYR A 93 38.38 -11.95 40.48
CA TYR A 93 39.06 -12.87 41.38
C TYR A 93 40.49 -13.22 40.94
N GLY A 94 41.02 -12.59 39.89
CA GLY A 94 42.38 -12.86 39.38
C GLY A 94 42.57 -14.27 38.79
N LEU A 95 41.47 -14.96 38.47
CA LEU A 95 41.42 -16.28 37.84
C LEU A 95 41.43 -16.20 36.30
N SER A 96 41.39 -14.99 35.73
CA SER A 96 41.54 -14.80 34.29
C SER A 96 42.89 -15.38 33.90
N ALA A 97 42.88 -16.43 33.06
CA ALA A 97 44.08 -16.95 32.45
C ALA A 97 44.69 -15.81 31.61
N SER A 98 45.58 -15.03 32.21
CA SER A 98 46.72 -14.56 31.46
C SER A 98 47.30 -15.82 30.82
N GLU A 99 47.45 -15.82 29.50
CA GLU A 99 48.57 -16.54 28.91
C GLU A 99 49.77 -16.13 29.78
N SER A 100 50.10 -16.98 30.74
CA SER A 100 51.31 -16.86 31.50
C SER A 100 52.38 -17.05 30.44
N GLU A 101 52.86 -15.91 29.93
CA GLU A 101 54.22 -15.69 29.46
C GLU A 101 55.06 -16.85 29.96
N SER A 102 55.49 -17.71 29.04
CA SER A 102 56.32 -18.86 29.37
C SER A 102 57.56 -18.34 30.09
N PHE A 103 57.53 -18.36 31.42
CA PHE A 103 58.61 -17.88 32.28
C PHE A 103 59.74 -18.91 32.41
N LEU A 104 59.72 -19.96 31.59
CA LEU A 104 60.82 -20.89 31.42
C LEU A 104 61.19 -20.94 29.92
N ASN A 105 62.35 -20.32 29.65
CA ASN A 105 63.30 -20.53 28.56
C ASN A 105 62.93 -21.53 27.45
#